data_AF-A0A522BRQ7-F1
#
_entry.id   AF-A0A522BRQ7-F1
#
_cell.length_a   1.000
_cell.length_b   1.000
_cell.length_c   1.000
_cell.angle_alpha   90.00
_cell.angle_beta   90.00
_cell.angle_gamma   90.00
#
_symmetry.space_group_name_H-M   'P 1'
#
loop_
_entity.id
_entity.type
_entity.pdbx_description
1 polymer ?
#
loop_
_entity_poly.entity_id
_entity_poly.type
_entity_poly.pdbx_seq_one_letter_code
_entity_poly.pdbx_strand_id
1 'polypeptide(L)'
;VAGVVVTQQVSSRSVGTVQALHDPAPIEDGWGPTYVDDQGRPARWDPCQPIRYVVQAGWIPHAGWRDLDEALRRLTAASGLRFLSEGETDELPSLDRPAYQPERYGERWAPVLIGWVPGESTDLGLGDGVQGVSMAVAVPGRKGPHLVSAQVALDASRRLAAGFGPGTTDGEVLLHELAHAVGLGHVLDPTQVMYPQATNSESEFGAGDRAGLAALGASAGCHPAPTAGPLVIEP
;
A
#
# COMPACT_ATOMS: atom_id res chain seq x y z
N VAL A 1 3.41 16.79 1.63
CA VAL A 1 2.41 15.90 2.24
C VAL A 1 2.63 14.54 1.60
N ALA A 2 2.92 13.49 2.37
CA ALA A 2 3.04 12.14 1.82
C ALA A 2 1.70 11.43 2.04
N GLY A 3 1.19 10.76 1.01
CA GLY A 3 0.00 9.90 1.06
C GLY A 3 -1.33 10.64 1.09
N VAL A 4 -2.03 10.68 -0.06
CA VAL A 4 -3.49 10.71 -0.07
C VAL A 4 -3.96 9.27 -0.24
N VAL A 5 -4.68 8.72 0.75
CA VAL A 5 -5.33 7.42 0.58
C VAL A 5 -6.67 7.67 -0.11
N VAL A 6 -6.75 7.36 -1.40
CA VAL A 6 -8.02 7.40 -2.13
C VAL A 6 -8.69 6.04 -2.02
N THR A 7 -9.95 6.02 -1.59
CA THR A 7 -10.68 4.79 -1.31
C THR A 7 -12.03 4.77 -1.99
N GLN A 8 -12.35 3.65 -2.65
CA GLN A 8 -13.71 3.36 -3.11
C GLN A 8 -14.30 2.28 -2.22
N GLN A 9 -15.54 2.47 -1.74
CA GLN A 9 -16.22 1.47 -0.92
C GLN A 9 -16.56 0.24 -1.76
N VAL A 10 -16.24 -0.95 -1.24
CA VAL A 10 -16.62 -2.23 -1.85
C VAL A 10 -17.60 -2.93 -0.92
N SER A 11 -18.83 -3.12 -1.39
CA SER A 11 -19.90 -3.79 -0.64
C SER A 11 -20.18 -5.19 -1.21
N SER A 12 -20.58 -6.11 -0.33
CA SER A 12 -21.18 -7.38 -0.72
C SER A 12 -22.42 -7.63 0.11
N ARG A 13 -23.58 -7.79 -0.56
CA ARG A 13 -24.87 -8.09 0.10
C ARG A 13 -24.83 -9.31 1.03
N SER A 14 -23.88 -10.21 0.84
CA SER A 14 -23.78 -11.47 1.60
C SER A 14 -22.75 -11.45 2.73
N VAL A 15 -21.86 -10.45 2.79
CA VAL A 15 -20.70 -10.44 3.70
C VAL A 15 -20.52 -9.12 4.46
N GLY A 16 -21.08 -8.02 3.97
CA GLY A 16 -20.98 -6.68 4.60
C GLY A 16 -20.17 -5.70 3.77
N THR A 17 -19.75 -4.61 4.41
CA THR A 17 -19.00 -3.51 3.77
C THR A 17 -17.59 -3.41 4.34
N VAL A 18 -16.65 -2.96 3.52
CA VAL A 18 -15.32 -2.53 3.96
C VAL A 18 -15.19 -1.04 3.71
N GLN A 19 -14.69 -0.31 4.71
CA GLN A 19 -14.57 1.14 4.67
C GLN A 19 -13.16 1.56 5.06
N ALA A 20 -12.75 2.71 4.53
CA ALA A 20 -11.48 3.31 4.86
C ALA A 20 -11.58 4.09 6.17
N LEU A 21 -10.50 4.07 6.96
CA LEU A 21 -10.32 5.02 8.06
C LEU A 21 -9.62 6.25 7.49
N HIS A 22 -10.27 7.40 7.62
CA HIS A 22 -9.73 8.69 7.14
C HIS A 22 -9.00 9.46 8.24
N ASP A 23 -9.38 9.24 9.49
CA ASP A 23 -8.72 9.88 10.64
C ASP A 23 -7.47 9.08 11.02
N PRO A 24 -6.30 9.72 11.14
CA PRO A 24 -5.09 9.07 11.63
C PRO A 24 -5.28 8.53 13.05
N ALA A 25 -4.65 7.39 13.34
CA ALA A 25 -4.64 6.85 14.69
C ALA A 25 -4.00 7.84 15.68
N PRO A 26 -4.58 8.03 16.88
CA PRO A 26 -3.96 8.76 17.97
C PRO A 26 -2.55 8.25 18.33
N ILE A 27 -1.73 9.12 18.91
CA ILE A 27 -0.37 8.77 19.38
C ILE A 27 -0.41 7.61 20.39
N GLU A 28 -1.42 7.60 21.26
CA GLU A 28 -1.59 6.58 22.31
C GLU A 28 -1.92 5.18 21.79
N ASP A 29 -2.47 5.08 20.58
CA ASP A 29 -2.83 3.81 19.95
C ASP A 29 -1.64 3.17 19.20
N GLY A 30 -0.60 3.96 18.92
CA GLY A 30 0.65 3.52 18.30
C GLY A 30 0.55 3.14 16.82
N TRP A 31 -0.59 2.67 16.33
CA TRP A 31 -0.87 2.39 14.92
C TRP A 31 -2.38 2.26 14.67
N GLY A 32 -2.80 2.29 13.40
CA GLY A 32 -4.16 1.95 12.99
C GLY A 32 -4.20 1.35 11.58
N PRO A 33 -5.23 0.59 11.21
CA PRO A 33 -5.37 0.02 9.87
C PRO A 33 -5.94 1.05 8.86
N THR A 34 -5.65 0.88 7.57
CA THR A 34 -6.25 1.69 6.50
C THR A 34 -7.72 1.34 6.29
N TYR A 35 -8.09 0.07 6.41
CA TYR A 35 -9.44 -0.42 6.13
C TYR A 35 -9.95 -1.31 7.24
N VAL A 36 -11.23 -1.16 7.58
CA VAL A 36 -11.95 -2.03 8.51
C VAL A 36 -13.31 -2.43 7.96
N ASP A 37 -13.85 -3.54 8.46
CA ASP A 37 -15.25 -3.88 8.26
C ASP A 37 -16.16 -3.23 9.32
N ASP A 38 -17.47 -3.49 9.22
CA ASP A 38 -18.49 -2.99 10.16
C ASP A 38 -18.27 -3.42 11.63
N GLN A 39 -17.38 -4.39 11.87
CA GLN A 39 -17.01 -4.89 13.20
C GLN A 39 -15.65 -4.35 13.67
N GLY A 40 -15.02 -3.46 12.90
CA GLY A 40 -13.70 -2.92 13.21
C GLY A 40 -12.54 -3.88 12.93
N ARG A 41 -12.77 -4.99 12.21
CA ARG A 41 -11.69 -5.93 11.89
C ARG A 41 -10.88 -5.39 10.71
N PRO A 42 -9.54 -5.35 10.80
CA PRO A 42 -8.71 -4.76 9.76
C PRO A 42 -8.63 -5.62 8.49
N ALA A 43 -8.55 -4.97 7.33
CA ALA A 43 -8.25 -5.67 6.08
C ALA A 43 -6.76 -6.00 6.03
N ARG A 44 -6.46 -7.23 5.61
CA ARG A 44 -5.08 -7.73 5.52
C ARG A 44 -4.88 -8.65 4.34
N TRP A 45 -3.64 -8.81 3.92
CA TRP A 45 -3.23 -9.81 2.92
C TRP A 45 -3.27 -11.23 3.51
N ASP A 46 -3.25 -12.26 2.66
CA ASP A 46 -2.95 -13.62 3.10
C ASP A 46 -1.42 -13.78 3.27
N PRO A 47 -0.87 -13.83 4.49
CA PRO A 47 0.57 -13.95 4.68
C PRO A 47 1.13 -15.32 4.25
N CYS A 48 0.26 -16.31 4.01
CA CYS A 48 0.66 -17.65 3.61
C CYS A 48 0.91 -17.77 2.10
N GLN A 49 0.58 -16.75 1.32
CA GLN A 49 0.91 -16.63 -0.10
C GLN A 49 1.80 -15.39 -0.31
N PRO A 50 2.78 -15.44 -1.23
CA PRO A 50 3.53 -14.24 -1.56
C PRO A 50 2.63 -13.22 -2.25
N ILE A 51 2.74 -11.96 -1.85
CA ILE A 51 2.15 -10.81 -2.52
C ILE A 51 2.93 -10.59 -3.82
N ARG A 52 2.27 -10.80 -4.95
CA ARG A 52 2.86 -10.60 -6.27
C ARG A 52 2.88 -9.12 -6.60
N TYR A 53 3.97 -8.64 -7.20
CA TYR A 53 4.08 -7.26 -7.64
C TYR A 53 4.72 -7.17 -9.03
N VAL A 54 4.35 -6.12 -9.75
CA VAL A 54 4.93 -5.71 -11.03
C VAL A 54 5.38 -4.26 -10.92
N VAL A 55 6.38 -3.88 -11.72
CA VAL A 55 6.96 -2.54 -11.65
C VAL A 55 6.73 -1.78 -12.95
N GLN A 56 6.10 -0.61 -12.86
CA GLN A 56 6.16 0.37 -13.93
C GLN A 56 7.55 1.04 -13.92
N ALA A 57 8.45 0.54 -14.76
CA ALA A 57 9.86 0.94 -14.78
C ALA A 57 10.19 2.12 -15.71
N GLY A 58 9.20 2.70 -16.41
CA GLY A 58 9.40 3.69 -17.47
C GLY A 58 10.11 4.96 -17.01
N TRP A 59 9.91 5.36 -15.75
CA TRP A 59 10.56 6.53 -15.16
C TRP A 59 11.33 6.22 -13.88
N ILE A 60 11.66 4.96 -13.63
CA ILE A 60 12.36 4.57 -12.40
C ILE A 60 13.69 5.35 -12.26
N PRO A 61 13.99 5.93 -11.08
CA PRO A 61 15.28 6.58 -10.86
C PRO A 61 16.42 5.55 -10.88
N HIS A 62 17.65 6.03 -11.11
CA HIS A 62 18.83 5.16 -11.17
C HIS A 62 18.98 4.25 -9.95
N ALA A 63 18.65 4.77 -8.76
CA ALA A 63 18.67 4.03 -7.51
C ALA A 63 17.35 3.30 -7.18
N GLY A 64 16.27 3.52 -7.95
CA GLY A 64 14.92 3.10 -7.60
C GLY A 64 14.76 1.59 -7.42
N TRP A 65 15.45 0.78 -8.23
CA TRP A 65 15.45 -0.67 -8.05
C TRP A 65 16.07 -1.11 -6.73
N ARG A 66 17.20 -0.50 -6.35
CA ARG A 66 17.89 -0.80 -5.10
C ARG A 66 17.06 -0.34 -3.90
N ASP A 67 16.47 0.84 -4.01
CA ASP A 67 15.66 1.40 -2.93
C ASP A 67 14.34 0.61 -2.77
N LEU A 68 13.73 0.13 -3.87
CA LEU A 68 12.59 -0.78 -3.82
C LEU A 68 12.92 -2.11 -3.13
N ASP A 69 14.04 -2.74 -3.48
CA ASP A 69 14.48 -4.00 -2.87
C ASP A 69 14.67 -3.85 -1.36
N GLU A 70 15.36 -2.79 -0.93
CA GLU A 70 15.58 -2.51 0.48
C GLU A 70 14.28 -2.17 1.22
N ALA A 71 13.35 -1.42 0.60
CA ALA A 71 12.05 -1.13 1.18
C ALA A 71 11.22 -2.41 1.39
N LEU A 72 11.14 -3.28 0.38
CA LEU A 72 10.45 -4.56 0.48
C LEU A 72 11.11 -5.50 1.50
N ARG A 73 12.44 -5.46 1.64
CA ARG A 73 13.18 -6.21 2.67
C ARG A 73 12.79 -5.74 4.07
N ARG A 74 12.75 -4.42 4.32
CA ARG A 74 12.32 -3.84 5.61
C ARG A 74 10.86 -4.18 5.91
N LEU A 75 9.99 -4.08 4.93
CA LEU A 75 8.57 -4.43 5.07
C LEU A 75 8.37 -5.91 5.38
N THR A 76 9.11 -6.78 4.69
CA THR A 76 9.15 -8.23 4.97
C THR A 76 9.60 -8.49 6.42
N ALA A 77 10.64 -7.80 6.88
CA ALA A 77 11.14 -7.98 8.26
C ALA A 77 10.12 -7.54 9.32
N ALA A 78 9.38 -6.46 9.08
CA ALA A 78 8.41 -5.92 10.03
C ALA A 78 7.06 -6.67 10.04
N SER A 79 6.62 -7.18 8.89
CA SER A 79 5.30 -7.81 8.73
C SER A 79 5.34 -9.34 8.61
N GLY A 80 6.47 -9.92 8.19
CA GLY A 80 6.55 -11.31 7.76
C GLY A 80 5.86 -11.62 6.42
N LEU A 81 5.28 -10.62 5.75
CA LEU A 81 4.74 -10.76 4.40
C LEU A 81 5.88 -10.99 3.40
N ARG A 82 5.65 -11.81 2.39
CA ARG A 82 6.64 -12.07 1.33
C ARG A 82 6.19 -11.46 0.03
N PHE A 83 7.14 -10.92 -0.73
CA PHE A 83 6.88 -10.28 -2.01
C PHE A 83 7.54 -11.08 -3.14
N LEU A 84 6.83 -11.24 -4.25
CA LEU A 84 7.32 -11.94 -5.43
C LEU A 84 7.21 -11.02 -6.65
N SER A 85 8.35 -10.64 -7.21
CA SER A 85 8.39 -9.87 -8.46
C SER A 85 7.88 -10.73 -9.63
N GLU A 86 7.04 -10.14 -10.46
CA GLU A 86 6.64 -10.69 -11.75
C GLU A 86 7.20 -9.87 -12.93
N GLY A 87 8.18 -8.99 -12.65
CA GLY A 87 8.89 -8.20 -13.64
C GLY A 87 8.28 -6.81 -13.86
N GLU A 88 8.62 -6.24 -15.02
CA GLU A 88 8.19 -4.91 -15.42
C GLU A 88 6.83 -4.94 -16.15
N THR A 89 6.13 -3.82 -16.12
CA THR A 89 4.85 -3.62 -16.82
C THR A 89 4.78 -2.23 -17.45
N ASP A 90 3.95 -2.10 -18.48
CA ASP A 90 3.56 -0.82 -19.10
C ASP A 90 2.30 -0.22 -18.47
N GLU A 91 1.69 -0.90 -17.50
CA GLU A 91 0.51 -0.43 -16.79
C GLU A 91 0.80 0.85 -15.98
N LEU A 92 0.02 1.90 -16.20
CA LEU A 92 0.05 3.11 -15.40
C LEU A 92 -0.89 3.00 -14.19
N PRO A 93 -0.49 3.51 -13.00
CA PRO A 93 -1.40 3.64 -11.86
C PRO A 93 -2.57 4.58 -12.20
N SER A 94 -3.78 4.25 -11.76
CA SER A 94 -4.95 5.11 -11.93
C SER A 94 -6.03 4.84 -10.88
N LEU A 95 -6.91 5.82 -10.64
CA LEU A 95 -8.03 5.71 -9.71
C LEU A 95 -8.96 4.54 -10.06
N ASP A 96 -9.17 4.32 -11.35
CA ASP A 96 -10.09 3.31 -11.87
C ASP A 96 -9.40 1.97 -12.19
N ARG A 97 -8.17 1.75 -11.73
CA ARG A 97 -7.42 0.51 -11.97
C ARG A 97 -8.20 -0.70 -11.42
N PRO A 98 -8.66 -1.65 -12.26
CA PRO A 98 -9.39 -2.80 -11.77
C PRO A 98 -8.48 -3.75 -10.97
N ALA A 99 -8.99 -4.26 -9.86
CA ALA A 99 -8.32 -5.32 -9.09
C ALA A 99 -8.31 -6.67 -9.82
N TYR A 100 -9.13 -6.86 -10.86
CA TYR A 100 -9.21 -8.08 -11.66
C TYR A 100 -9.03 -7.73 -13.14
N GLN A 101 -7.92 -8.16 -13.74
CA GLN A 101 -7.54 -7.86 -15.13
C GLN A 101 -7.10 -9.16 -15.84
N PRO A 102 -8.04 -10.03 -16.22
CA PRO A 102 -7.72 -11.35 -16.74
C PRO A 102 -6.95 -11.34 -18.06
N GLU A 103 -7.15 -10.32 -18.90
CA GLU A 103 -6.46 -10.19 -20.18
C GLU A 103 -4.96 -9.89 -20.02
N ARG A 104 -4.57 -9.21 -18.92
CA ARG A 104 -3.18 -8.83 -18.65
C ARG A 104 -2.50 -9.78 -17.66
N TYR A 105 -3.20 -10.13 -16.58
CA TYR A 105 -2.63 -10.87 -15.46
C TYR A 105 -3.23 -12.27 -15.28
N GLY A 106 -4.17 -12.71 -16.13
CA GLY A 106 -4.86 -13.99 -15.99
C GLY A 106 -5.96 -13.98 -14.93
N GLU A 107 -6.67 -15.11 -14.75
CA GLU A 107 -7.81 -15.27 -13.83
C GLU A 107 -7.39 -15.26 -12.34
N ARG A 108 -6.83 -14.14 -11.89
CA ARG A 108 -6.37 -13.86 -10.53
C ARG A 108 -6.49 -12.37 -10.22
N TRP A 109 -6.36 -12.01 -8.95
CA TRP A 109 -6.24 -10.61 -8.56
C TRP A 109 -4.98 -10.00 -9.20
N ALA A 110 -5.11 -8.77 -9.70
CA ALA A 110 -4.01 -8.03 -10.27
C ALA A 110 -2.91 -7.85 -9.21
N PRO A 111 -1.63 -8.05 -9.58
CA PRO A 111 -0.53 -7.86 -8.65
C PRO A 111 -0.45 -6.40 -8.19
N VAL A 112 0.28 -6.20 -7.09
CA VAL A 112 0.62 -4.84 -6.62
C VAL A 112 1.40 -4.14 -7.73
N LEU A 113 0.90 -3.01 -8.20
CA LEU A 113 1.58 -2.17 -9.18
C LEU A 113 2.46 -1.16 -8.43
N ILE A 114 3.77 -1.16 -8.70
CA ILE A 114 4.69 -0.19 -8.07
C ILE A 114 5.33 0.62 -9.19
N GLY A 115 5.40 1.94 -9.07
CA GLY A 115 6.03 2.74 -10.12
C GLY A 115 6.37 4.15 -9.73
N TRP A 116 7.31 4.73 -10.47
CA TRP A 116 7.53 6.16 -10.52
C TRP A 116 6.92 6.64 -11.81
N VAL A 117 5.96 7.56 -11.74
CA VAL A 117 5.28 8.09 -12.92
C VAL A 117 5.19 9.61 -12.84
N PRO A 118 5.28 10.33 -13.97
CA PRO A 118 5.00 11.77 -13.98
C PRO A 118 3.57 12.00 -13.51
N GLY A 119 3.34 13.04 -12.70
CA GLY A 119 2.00 13.33 -12.16
C GLY A 119 0.93 13.50 -13.24
N GLU A 120 1.29 14.02 -14.41
CA GLU A 120 0.40 14.16 -15.57
C GLU A 120 0.02 12.84 -16.26
N SER A 121 0.73 11.75 -15.95
CA SER A 121 0.48 10.42 -16.53
C SER A 121 -0.51 9.58 -15.70
N THR A 122 -1.02 10.13 -14.60
CA THR A 122 -1.94 9.45 -13.69
C THR A 122 -2.96 10.42 -13.12
N ASP A 123 -4.12 9.92 -12.71
CA ASP A 123 -5.17 10.67 -12.01
C ASP A 123 -5.12 10.52 -10.48
N LEU A 124 -4.07 9.90 -9.94
CA LEU A 124 -3.87 9.68 -8.50
C LEU A 124 -3.55 10.93 -7.67
N GLY A 125 -3.36 12.09 -8.32
CA GLY A 125 -3.05 13.33 -7.61
C GLY A 125 -1.60 13.42 -7.13
N LEU A 126 -0.65 12.84 -7.88
CA LEU A 126 0.78 13.10 -7.69
C LEU A 126 1.13 14.53 -8.12
N GLY A 127 2.16 15.12 -7.50
CA GLY A 127 2.55 16.50 -7.72
C GLY A 127 2.03 17.45 -6.63
N ASP A 128 2.24 18.77 -6.81
CA ASP A 128 1.81 19.81 -5.85
C ASP A 128 2.11 19.54 -4.36
N GLY A 129 3.25 18.89 -4.09
CA GLY A 129 3.69 18.56 -2.73
C GLY A 129 3.33 17.15 -2.26
N VAL A 130 2.65 16.35 -3.09
CA VAL A 130 2.43 14.91 -2.93
C VAL A 130 3.52 14.14 -3.68
N GLN A 131 4.35 13.41 -2.94
CA GLN A 131 5.49 12.67 -3.48
C GLN A 131 5.19 11.19 -3.73
N GLY A 132 4.14 10.67 -3.10
CA GLY A 132 3.73 9.28 -3.16
C GLY A 132 2.24 9.15 -2.88
N VAL A 133 1.63 8.13 -3.49
CA VAL A 133 0.24 7.73 -3.30
C VAL A 133 0.17 6.21 -3.30
N SER A 134 -0.58 5.68 -2.34
CA SER A 134 -0.92 4.27 -2.24
C SER A 134 -2.44 4.09 -2.29
N MET A 135 -2.89 3.11 -3.06
CA MET A 135 -4.28 2.67 -3.06
C MET A 135 -4.32 1.16 -2.98
N ALA A 136 -5.03 0.63 -1.99
CA ALA A 136 -5.24 -0.79 -1.82
C ALA A 136 -6.71 -1.12 -2.07
N VAL A 137 -6.98 -2.29 -2.62
CA VAL A 137 -8.33 -2.81 -2.80
C VAL A 137 -8.61 -3.82 -1.70
N ALA A 138 -9.56 -3.47 -0.84
CA ALA A 138 -10.07 -4.32 0.21
C ALA A 138 -11.44 -4.88 -0.17
N VAL A 139 -11.65 -6.18 0.05
CA VAL A 139 -12.92 -6.85 -0.21
C VAL A 139 -13.46 -7.49 1.06
N PRO A 140 -14.79 -7.49 1.28
CA PRO A 140 -15.38 -8.10 2.47
C PRO A 140 -15.20 -9.63 2.46
N GLY A 141 -14.96 -10.21 3.63
CA GLY A 141 -14.75 -11.65 3.81
C GLY A 141 -15.38 -12.17 5.09
N ARG A 142 -15.81 -13.44 5.10
CA ARG A 142 -16.45 -14.06 6.28
C ARG A 142 -15.52 -14.07 7.50
N LYS A 143 -14.22 -14.19 7.27
CA LYS A 143 -13.17 -14.21 8.31
C LYS A 143 -12.57 -12.82 8.58
N GLY A 144 -13.20 -11.76 8.07
CA GLY A 144 -12.66 -10.40 8.05
C GLY A 144 -12.33 -9.97 6.61
N PRO A 145 -12.13 -8.67 6.39
CA PRO A 145 -11.83 -8.14 5.07
C PRO A 145 -10.44 -8.54 4.56
N HIS A 146 -10.25 -8.57 3.25
CA HIS A 146 -9.03 -9.02 2.57
C HIS A 146 -8.48 -7.92 1.68
N LEU A 147 -7.18 -7.65 1.77
CA LEU A 147 -6.47 -6.92 0.73
C LEU A 147 -6.16 -7.88 -0.42
N VAL A 148 -6.50 -7.47 -1.64
CA VAL A 148 -6.40 -8.35 -2.83
C VAL A 148 -5.60 -7.77 -3.97
N SER A 149 -5.50 -6.44 -4.05
CA SER A 149 -4.69 -5.70 -5.03
C SER A 149 -4.25 -4.38 -4.40
N ALA A 150 -3.19 -3.77 -4.91
CA ALA A 150 -2.81 -2.41 -4.56
C ALA A 150 -2.03 -1.75 -5.70
N GLN A 151 -1.81 -0.45 -5.58
CA GLN A 151 -0.87 0.31 -6.37
C GLN A 151 -0.14 1.32 -5.50
N VAL A 152 1.16 1.49 -5.76
CA VAL A 152 2.06 2.43 -5.11
C VAL A 152 2.71 3.25 -6.23
N ALA A 153 2.43 4.54 -6.24
CA ALA A 153 2.91 5.47 -7.24
C ALA A 153 3.73 6.57 -6.56
N LEU A 154 4.94 6.80 -7.06
CA LEU A 154 5.80 7.91 -6.64
C LEU A 154 5.91 8.94 -7.76
N ASP A 155 6.03 10.22 -7.41
CA ASP A 155 6.15 11.32 -8.37
C ASP A 155 7.52 11.26 -9.08
N ALA A 156 7.52 10.92 -10.36
CA ALA A 156 8.73 10.91 -11.17
C ALA A 156 9.20 12.32 -11.58
N SER A 157 8.33 13.33 -11.51
CA SER A 157 8.58 14.71 -11.91
C SER A 157 9.38 15.50 -10.86
N ARG A 158 9.38 15.05 -9.60
CA ARG A 158 10.20 15.62 -8.52
C ARG A 158 11.07 14.56 -7.87
N ARG A 159 12.29 14.39 -8.38
CA ARG A 159 13.25 13.42 -7.86
C ARG A 159 13.68 13.76 -6.44
N LEU A 160 13.48 12.82 -5.51
CA LEU A 160 14.01 12.89 -4.16
C LEU A 160 15.44 12.34 -4.11
N ALA A 161 16.11 12.56 -2.98
CA ALA A 161 17.37 11.89 -2.72
C ALA A 161 17.13 10.38 -2.59
N ALA A 162 18.02 9.58 -3.19
CA ALA A 162 17.97 8.13 -3.08
C ALA A 162 18.30 7.65 -1.66
N GLY A 163 17.85 6.43 -1.34
CA GLY A 163 18.14 5.74 -0.09
C GLY A 163 17.20 6.11 1.06
N PHE A 164 17.66 5.84 2.29
CA PHE A 164 16.86 5.86 3.53
C PHE A 164 17.49 6.74 4.61
N GLY A 165 18.25 7.75 4.18
CA GLY A 165 18.89 8.70 5.07
C GLY A 165 17.89 9.67 5.70
N PRO A 166 18.33 10.54 6.63
CA PRO A 166 17.44 11.51 7.25
C PRO A 166 16.82 12.49 6.24
N GLY A 167 15.57 12.88 6.47
CA GLY A 167 14.82 13.78 5.59
C GLY A 167 13.95 13.05 4.57
N THR A 168 13.34 13.82 3.67
CA THR A 168 12.48 13.29 2.60
C THR A 168 13.32 12.63 1.52
N THR A 169 13.26 11.30 1.45
CA THR A 169 14.01 10.46 0.51
C THR A 169 13.06 9.54 -0.26
N ASP A 170 13.50 9.01 -1.40
CA ASP A 170 12.73 8.00 -2.14
C ASP A 170 12.45 6.76 -1.25
N GLY A 171 13.41 6.35 -0.42
CA GLY A 171 13.24 5.23 0.50
C GLY A 171 12.22 5.50 1.60
N GLU A 172 12.16 6.72 2.14
CA GLU A 172 11.12 7.12 3.11
C GLU A 172 9.72 7.04 2.51
N VAL A 173 9.52 7.68 1.35
CA VAL A 173 8.23 7.67 0.66
C VAL A 173 7.85 6.24 0.26
N LEU A 174 8.78 5.43 -0.26
CA LEU A 174 8.54 4.02 -0.54
C LEU A 174 8.05 3.25 0.69
N LEU A 175 8.70 3.40 1.85
CA LEU A 175 8.27 2.71 3.07
C LEU A 175 6.86 3.12 3.49
N HIS A 176 6.55 4.42 3.43
CA HIS A 176 5.24 4.96 3.75
C HIS A 176 4.15 4.37 2.84
N GLU A 177 4.33 4.48 1.52
CA GLU A 177 3.31 4.04 0.57
C GLU A 177 3.17 2.51 0.51
N LEU A 178 4.26 1.76 0.70
CA LEU A 178 4.20 0.30 0.80
C LEU A 178 3.55 -0.18 2.10
N ALA A 179 3.70 0.56 3.21
CA ALA A 179 3.01 0.25 4.46
C ALA A 179 1.49 0.44 4.31
N HIS A 180 1.03 1.51 3.64
CA HIS A 180 -0.37 1.66 3.22
C HIS A 180 -0.84 0.50 2.34
N ALA A 181 -0.02 0.07 1.38
CA ALA A 181 -0.39 -1.01 0.46
C ALA A 181 -0.61 -2.36 1.17
N VAL A 182 -0.03 -2.54 2.37
CA VAL A 182 -0.26 -3.71 3.22
C VAL A 182 -1.27 -3.47 4.36
N GLY A 183 -1.93 -2.31 4.36
CA GLY A 183 -3.08 -2.02 5.22
C GLY A 183 -2.77 -1.23 6.48
N LEU A 184 -1.55 -0.71 6.64
CA LEU A 184 -1.23 0.18 7.75
C LEU A 184 -1.68 1.61 7.41
N GLY A 185 -2.47 2.23 8.28
CA GLY A 185 -2.97 3.59 8.13
C GLY A 185 -2.06 4.62 8.80
N HIS A 186 -2.39 5.91 8.61
CA HIS A 186 -1.66 7.00 9.23
C HIS A 186 -1.79 7.00 10.75
N VAL A 187 -0.79 7.59 11.42
CA VAL A 187 -0.76 7.85 12.86
C VAL A 187 -0.29 9.27 13.13
N LEU A 188 -0.68 9.86 14.26
CA LEU A 188 -0.29 11.22 14.65
C LEU A 188 1.10 11.33 15.29
N ASP A 189 1.80 10.20 15.47
CA ASP A 189 3.14 10.17 16.07
C ASP A 189 4.21 10.48 15.00
N PRO A 190 4.91 11.63 15.08
CA PRO A 190 5.90 12.05 14.09
C PRO A 190 7.19 11.21 14.09
N THR A 191 7.33 10.26 15.02
CA THR A 191 8.44 9.31 15.05
C THR A 191 8.19 8.05 14.21
N GLN A 192 6.96 7.90 13.70
CA GLN A 192 6.55 6.80 12.84
C GLN A 192 6.66 7.22 11.37
N VAL A 193 7.03 6.27 10.50
CA VAL A 193 6.98 6.45 9.03
C VAL A 193 5.55 6.75 8.60
N MET A 194 4.54 6.21 9.28
CA MET A 194 3.14 6.45 8.96
C MET A 194 2.60 7.81 9.45
N TYR A 195 3.46 8.73 9.87
CA TYR A 195 3.08 10.12 10.02
C TYR A 195 2.79 10.73 8.63
N PRO A 196 1.66 11.43 8.41
CA PRO A 196 1.21 11.87 7.06
C PRO A 196 2.04 13.00 6.44
N GLN A 197 3.08 13.48 7.13
CA GLN A 197 3.94 14.55 6.64
C GLN A 197 5.38 14.08 6.69
N ALA A 198 6.14 14.35 5.63
CA ALA A 198 7.55 14.04 5.64
C ALA A 198 8.24 14.83 6.77
N THR A 199 9.10 14.16 7.52
CA THR A 199 9.87 14.76 8.61
C THR A 199 11.37 14.63 8.35
N ASN A 200 12.20 15.14 9.26
CA ASN A 200 13.65 14.96 9.21
C ASN A 200 14.12 13.68 9.95
N SER A 201 13.21 12.77 10.31
CA SER A 201 13.54 11.50 10.95
C SER A 201 14.30 10.58 9.99
N GLU A 202 14.94 9.56 10.57
CA GLU A 202 15.49 8.46 9.78
C GLU A 202 14.34 7.71 9.09
N SER A 203 14.58 7.23 7.86
CA SER A 203 13.59 6.49 7.07
C SER A 203 13.51 5.02 7.53
N GLU A 204 13.07 4.80 8.75
CA GLU A 204 12.93 3.47 9.36
C GLU A 204 11.59 3.34 10.10
N PHE A 205 10.92 2.20 9.94
CA PHE A 205 9.68 1.91 10.67
C PHE A 205 9.87 2.06 12.17
N GLY A 206 9.09 2.94 12.79
CA GLY A 206 9.08 3.16 14.23
C GLY A 206 8.44 2.00 14.99
N ALA A 207 8.37 2.13 16.32
CA ALA A 207 7.81 1.07 17.17
C ALA A 207 6.32 0.79 16.88
N GLY A 208 5.55 1.84 16.62
CA GLY A 208 4.14 1.75 16.24
C GLY A 208 3.94 1.10 14.88
N ASP A 209 4.71 1.54 13.87
CA ASP A 209 4.70 0.95 12.53
C ASP A 209 4.96 -0.56 12.58
N ARG A 210 6.02 -0.98 13.29
CA ARG A 210 6.38 -2.39 13.43
C ARG A 210 5.30 -3.20 14.14
N ALA A 211 4.66 -2.63 15.18
CA ALA A 211 3.57 -3.29 15.88
C ALA A 211 2.36 -3.50 14.96
N GLY A 212 1.98 -2.48 14.19
CA GLY A 212 0.89 -2.57 13.22
C GLY A 212 1.19 -3.53 12.07
N LEU A 213 2.39 -3.46 11.49
CA LEU A 213 2.83 -4.37 10.43
C LEU A 213 2.83 -5.83 10.90
N ALA A 214 3.25 -6.11 12.14
CA ALA A 214 3.16 -7.44 12.72
C ALA A 214 1.69 -7.87 12.95
N ALA A 215 0.84 -6.98 13.45
CA ALA A 215 -0.57 -7.26 13.69
C ALA A 215 -1.36 -7.53 12.39
N LEU A 216 -1.00 -6.87 11.30
CA LEU A 216 -1.60 -7.05 9.97
C LEU A 216 -0.95 -8.20 9.17
N GLY A 217 0.25 -8.61 9.56
CA GLY A 217 1.09 -9.54 8.82
C GLY A 217 1.03 -10.99 9.30
N ALA A 218 2.14 -11.71 9.14
CA ALA A 218 2.22 -13.16 9.27
C ALA A 218 1.87 -13.72 10.66
N SER A 219 2.12 -12.95 11.73
CA SER A 219 1.74 -13.36 13.09
C SER A 219 0.23 -13.49 13.29
N ALA A 220 -0.59 -12.88 12.43
CA ALA A 220 -2.04 -12.97 12.49
C ALA A 220 -2.60 -14.26 11.85
N GLY A 221 -1.73 -15.11 11.28
CA GLY A 221 -2.08 -16.38 10.65
C GLY A 221 -2.58 -16.25 9.21
N CYS A 222 -2.74 -17.38 8.51
CA CYS A 222 -3.20 -17.38 7.12
C CYS A 222 -4.58 -16.74 6.98
N HIS A 223 -4.77 -15.99 5.90
CA HIS A 223 -6.00 -15.25 5.63
C HIS A 223 -6.42 -15.39 4.16
N PRO A 224 -6.76 -16.61 3.70
CA PRO A 224 -6.96 -16.88 2.27
C PRO A 224 -7.97 -15.92 1.64
N ALA A 225 -7.52 -15.21 0.60
CA ALA A 225 -8.34 -14.28 -0.15
C ALA A 225 -9.51 -15.01 -0.86
N PRO A 226 -10.64 -14.34 -1.09
CA PRO A 226 -11.69 -14.87 -1.95
C PRO A 226 -11.19 -15.07 -3.37
N THR A 227 -11.89 -15.94 -4.12
CA THR A 227 -11.63 -16.15 -5.55
C THR A 227 -11.70 -14.83 -6.30
N ALA A 228 -10.72 -14.60 -7.17
CA ALA A 228 -10.66 -13.40 -7.99
C ALA A 228 -11.83 -13.32 -8.97
N GLY A 229 -12.30 -12.11 -9.21
CA GLY A 229 -13.36 -11.84 -10.17
C GLY A 229 -13.68 -10.36 -10.26
N PRO A 230 -14.55 -9.96 -11.20
CA PRO A 230 -14.99 -8.59 -11.34
C PRO A 230 -15.60 -8.09 -10.03
N LEU A 231 -15.14 -6.94 -9.54
CA LEU A 231 -15.75 -6.26 -8.41
C LEU A 231 -16.87 -5.36 -8.91
N VAL A 232 -18.01 -5.42 -8.23
CA VAL A 232 -19.08 -4.43 -8.40
C VAL A 232 -18.84 -3.36 -7.34
N ILE A 233 -18.42 -2.19 -7.76
CA ILE A 233 -18.28 -1.02 -6.89
C ILE A 233 -19.65 -0.36 -6.86
N GLU A 234 -20.31 -0.36 -5.70
CA GLU A 234 -21.56 0.38 -5.52
C GLU A 234 -21.21 1.87 -5.31
N PRO A 235 -21.91 2.80 -5.99
CA PRO A 235 -21.66 4.24 -5.89
C PRO A 235 -22.04 4.83 -4.52
#